data_AF-A0A655ZEG8-F1
#
_entry.id   AF-A0A655ZEG8-F1
#
_cell.length_a   1.000
_cell.length_b   1.000
_cell.length_c   1.000
_cell.angle_alpha   90.00
_cell.angle_beta   90.00
_cell.angle_gamma   90.00
#
_symmetry.space_group_name_H-M   'P 1'
#
loop_
_entity.id
_entity.type
_entity.pdbx_description
1 polymer ?
#
loop_
_entity_poly.entity_id
_entity_poly.type
_entity_poly.pdbx_seq_one_letter_code
_entity_poly.pdbx_strand_id
1 'polypeptide(L)'
;MKSIVPLIFILFIIPGIVYGRVAGTFKNSNDVIKAMSATMSTMGAYIVMSFFCAQFLSAFGQSNIGTMLALYGAEGLKAMNLPGQATIVGMILLTAMVNLLVGSASAKWALIGPILVPMLMAVGISPELSQAAYRVGDSVSNIISPLMVFFPLVVVYCQRYVKSTGIGTLASMMMPYSIAMLIGWSLFLLVYWALGIPLGIQAPYTYTM
;
A
#
# COMPACT_ATOMS: atom_id res chain seq x y z
N MET A 1 13.32 -0.78 -15.22
CA MET A 1 13.21 -0.30 -13.82
C MET A 1 14.24 -0.89 -12.82
N LYS A 2 15.28 -1.66 -13.21
CA LYS A 2 16.21 -2.30 -12.25
C LYS A 2 17.05 -1.34 -11.39
N SER A 3 17.21 -0.08 -11.82
CA SER A 3 18.09 0.90 -11.14
C SER A 3 17.35 1.97 -10.33
N ILE A 4 16.01 1.95 -10.26
CA ILE A 4 15.28 3.02 -9.54
C ILE A 4 15.52 2.96 -8.03
N VAL A 5 15.62 1.76 -7.46
CA VAL A 5 15.90 1.54 -6.03
C VAL A 5 17.27 2.12 -5.63
N PRO A 6 18.40 1.78 -6.30
CA PRO A 6 19.69 2.39 -5.97
C PRO A 6 19.73 3.90 -6.25
N LEU A 7 18.99 4.41 -7.25
CA LEU A 7 18.89 5.85 -7.49
C LEU A 7 18.20 6.59 -6.33
N ILE A 8 17.08 6.07 -5.83
CA ILE A 8 16.38 6.64 -4.66
C ILE A 8 17.28 6.61 -3.43
N PHE A 9 18.02 5.51 -3.22
CA PHE A 9 19.00 5.41 -2.14
C PHE A 9 20.05 6.52 -2.23
N ILE A 10 20.67 6.71 -3.39
CA ILE A 10 21.67 7.76 -3.62
C ILE A 10 21.07 9.16 -3.39
N LEU A 11 19.87 9.39 -3.92
CA LEU A 11 19.15 10.66 -3.81
C LEU A 11 18.83 11.05 -2.37
N PHE A 12 18.58 10.08 -1.47
CA PHE A 12 18.31 10.37 -0.06
C PHE A 12 19.56 10.34 0.81
N ILE A 13 20.50 9.44 0.56
CA ILE A 13 21.68 9.30 1.41
C ILE A 13 22.64 10.48 1.26
N ILE A 14 22.85 11.01 0.04
CA ILE A 14 23.79 12.11 -0.19
C ILE A 14 23.34 13.38 0.55
N PRO A 15 22.11 13.90 0.33
CA PRO A 15 21.66 15.08 1.06
C PRO A 15 21.55 14.83 2.57
N GLY A 16 21.16 13.62 2.99
CA GLY A 16 21.08 13.25 4.40
C GLY A 16 22.44 13.31 5.10
N ILE A 17 23.50 12.82 4.46
CA ILE A 17 24.87 12.92 4.99
C ILE A 17 25.35 14.37 5.00
N VAL A 18 25.15 15.11 3.90
CA VAL A 18 25.57 16.52 3.80
C VAL A 18 24.90 17.35 4.89
N TYR A 19 23.58 17.23 5.03
CA TYR A 19 22.82 17.93 6.06
C TYR A 19 23.29 17.55 7.47
N GLY A 20 23.45 16.24 7.74
CA GLY A 20 23.91 15.78 9.05
C GLY A 20 25.32 16.25 9.41
N ARG A 21 26.21 16.39 8.42
CA ARG A 21 27.55 16.97 8.60
C ARG A 21 27.47 18.47 8.92
N VAL A 22 26.69 19.24 8.17
CA VAL A 22 26.56 20.70 8.35
C VAL A 22 25.86 21.03 9.69
N ALA A 23 24.84 20.26 10.07
CA ALA A 23 24.12 20.42 11.33
C ALA A 23 24.91 19.91 12.55
N GLY A 24 26.08 19.29 12.36
CA GLY A 24 26.91 18.74 13.44
C GLY A 24 26.38 17.45 14.08
N THR A 25 25.30 16.87 13.55
CA THR A 25 24.74 15.58 14.00
C THR A 25 25.58 14.39 13.58
N PHE A 26 26.26 14.46 12.42
CA PHE A 26 27.25 13.48 11.98
C PHE A 26 28.65 14.09 12.02
N LYS A 27 29.47 13.66 12.97
CA LYS A 27 30.84 14.16 13.16
C LYS A 27 31.84 13.37 12.31
N ASN A 28 31.58 12.09 12.11
CA ASN A 28 32.43 11.21 11.33
C ASN A 28 31.60 10.19 10.52
N SER A 29 32.26 9.38 9.69
CA SER A 29 31.58 8.36 8.89
C SER A 29 30.97 7.22 9.71
N ASN A 30 31.47 6.96 10.94
CA ASN A 30 30.88 5.95 11.81
C ASN A 30 29.49 6.36 12.30
N ASP A 31 29.22 7.66 12.47
CA ASP A 31 27.90 8.14 12.86
C ASP A 31 26.84 7.83 11.79
N VAL A 32 27.22 7.92 10.51
CA VAL A 32 26.37 7.53 9.38
C VAL A 32 26.08 6.03 9.42
N ILE A 33 27.11 5.20 9.59
CA ILE A 33 26.96 3.73 9.68
C ILE A 33 26.06 3.37 10.88
N LYS A 34 26.26 4.00 12.04
CA LYS A 34 25.42 3.79 13.22
C LYS A 34 23.95 4.16 12.95
N ALA A 35 23.69 5.27 12.28
CA ALA A 35 22.32 5.67 11.92
C ALA A 35 21.66 4.67 10.96
N MET A 36 22.40 4.16 9.97
CA MET A 36 21.91 3.11 9.07
C MET A 36 21.62 1.81 9.83
N SER A 37 22.53 1.37 10.71
CA SER A 37 22.36 0.17 11.53
C SER A 37 21.16 0.29 12.49
N ALA A 38 20.98 1.45 13.12
CA ALA A 38 19.83 1.70 13.99
C ALA A 38 18.51 1.61 13.20
N THR A 39 18.47 2.15 11.99
CA THR A 39 17.30 2.04 11.09
C THR A 39 17.01 0.57 10.76
N MET A 40 18.03 -0.23 10.42
CA MET A 40 17.87 -1.66 10.14
C MET A 40 17.40 -2.47 11.35
N SER A 41 17.80 -2.08 12.56
CA SER A 41 17.31 -2.72 13.79
C SER A 41 15.79 -2.59 13.95
N THR A 42 15.20 -1.47 13.54
CA THR A 42 13.73 -1.28 13.57
C THR A 42 12.98 -2.15 12.54
N MET A 43 13.68 -2.68 11.53
CA MET A 43 13.10 -3.52 10.47
C MET A 43 12.99 -5.00 10.87
N GLY A 44 13.36 -5.40 12.09
CA GLY A 44 13.35 -6.80 12.52
C GLY A 44 12.00 -7.49 12.32
N ALA A 45 10.90 -6.86 12.74
CA ALA A 45 9.54 -7.40 12.54
C ALA A 45 9.18 -7.54 11.06
N TYR A 46 9.61 -6.59 10.23
CA TYR A 46 9.38 -6.63 8.78
C TYR A 46 10.14 -7.78 8.10
N ILE A 47 11.38 -8.04 8.53
CA ILE A 47 12.20 -9.16 8.01
C ILE A 47 11.55 -10.51 8.37
N VAL A 48 11.11 -10.69 9.61
CA VAL A 48 10.42 -11.92 10.05
C VAL A 48 9.13 -12.13 9.25
N MET A 49 8.31 -11.10 9.10
CA MET A 49 7.10 -11.16 8.27
C MET A 49 7.42 -11.52 6.82
N SER A 50 8.39 -10.83 6.21
CA SER A 50 8.80 -11.06 4.82
C SER A 50 9.31 -12.48 4.61
N PHE A 51 10.01 -13.07 5.59
CA PHE A 51 10.43 -14.46 5.56
C PHE A 51 9.23 -15.42 5.44
N PHE A 52 8.23 -15.29 6.32
CA PHE A 52 7.04 -16.14 6.25
C PHE A 52 6.20 -15.88 5.01
N CYS A 53 6.07 -14.63 4.57
CA CYS A 53 5.42 -14.29 3.30
C CYS A 53 6.13 -14.97 2.13
N ALA A 54 7.47 -14.94 2.06
CA ALA A 54 8.22 -15.61 1.01
C ALA A 54 8.00 -17.12 1.00
N GLN A 55 7.96 -17.77 2.17
CA GLN A 55 7.65 -19.20 2.28
C GLN A 55 6.21 -19.50 1.84
N PHE A 56 5.24 -18.69 2.28
CA PHE A 56 3.85 -18.80 1.83
C PHE A 56 3.75 -18.67 0.32
N LEU A 57 4.35 -17.65 -0.30
CA LEU A 57 4.33 -17.45 -1.75
C LEU A 57 4.94 -18.63 -2.51
N SER A 58 6.04 -19.19 -2.00
CA SER A 58 6.66 -20.37 -2.58
C SER A 58 5.71 -21.58 -2.54
N ALA A 59 5.14 -21.89 -1.38
CA ALA A 59 4.21 -23.01 -1.23
C ALA A 59 2.90 -22.79 -2.01
N PHE A 60 2.38 -21.56 -2.03
CA PHE A 60 1.16 -21.16 -2.73
C PHE A 60 1.32 -21.23 -4.25
N GLY A 61 2.49 -20.84 -4.77
CA GLY A 61 2.84 -21.01 -6.17
C GLY A 61 3.03 -22.48 -6.56
N GLN A 62 3.77 -23.26 -5.78
CA GLN A 62 4.02 -24.69 -6.04
C GLN A 62 2.75 -25.54 -5.99
N SER A 63 1.80 -25.21 -5.12
CA SER A 63 0.53 -25.93 -4.99
C SER A 63 -0.49 -25.59 -6.08
N ASN A 64 -0.21 -24.61 -6.95
CA ASN A 64 -1.14 -24.07 -7.96
C ASN A 64 -2.45 -23.49 -7.39
N ILE A 65 -2.59 -23.35 -6.08
CA ILE A 65 -3.80 -22.78 -5.45
C ILE A 65 -3.97 -21.32 -5.88
N GLY A 66 -2.87 -20.56 -5.99
CA GLY A 66 -2.91 -19.18 -6.48
C GLY A 66 -3.42 -19.07 -7.90
N THR A 67 -2.91 -19.91 -8.79
CA THR A 67 -3.37 -20.01 -10.18
C THR A 67 -4.85 -20.38 -10.23
N MET A 68 -5.28 -21.37 -9.45
CA MET A 68 -6.67 -21.81 -9.38
C MET A 68 -7.61 -20.69 -8.90
N LEU A 69 -7.27 -20.01 -7.81
CA LEU A 69 -8.06 -18.88 -7.29
C LEU A 69 -8.12 -17.71 -8.28
N ALA A 70 -7.00 -17.41 -8.95
CA ALA A 70 -6.96 -16.36 -9.95
C ALA A 70 -7.86 -16.69 -11.16
N LEU A 71 -7.88 -17.95 -11.60
CA LEU A 71 -8.73 -18.39 -12.71
C LEU A 71 -10.22 -18.31 -12.35
N TYR A 72 -10.64 -18.90 -11.23
CA TYR A 72 -12.05 -18.82 -10.80
C TYR A 72 -12.50 -17.39 -10.51
N GLY A 73 -11.63 -16.58 -9.89
CA GLY A 73 -11.91 -15.16 -9.67
C GLY A 73 -12.06 -14.41 -10.99
N ALA A 74 -11.21 -14.70 -11.98
CA ALA A 74 -11.29 -14.09 -13.30
C ALA A 74 -12.55 -14.53 -14.06
N GLU A 75 -12.95 -15.80 -13.97
CA GLU A 75 -14.23 -16.28 -14.52
C GLU A 75 -15.41 -15.54 -13.89
N GLY A 76 -15.40 -15.36 -12.56
CA GLY A 76 -16.40 -14.57 -11.86
C GLY A 76 -16.46 -13.12 -12.36
N LEU A 77 -15.32 -12.45 -12.50
CA LEU A 77 -15.26 -11.08 -13.03
C LEU A 77 -15.71 -10.99 -14.50
N LYS A 78 -15.34 -11.97 -15.33
CA LYS A 78 -15.79 -12.07 -16.73
C LYS A 78 -17.30 -12.28 -16.81
N ALA A 79 -17.86 -13.14 -15.95
CA ALA A 79 -19.30 -13.40 -15.90
C ALA A 79 -20.11 -12.15 -15.51
N MET A 80 -19.57 -11.29 -14.64
CA MET A 80 -20.20 -10.00 -14.32
C MET A 80 -20.12 -8.99 -15.47
N ASN A 81 -19.24 -9.20 -16.46
CA ASN A 81 -19.04 -8.35 -17.62
C ASN A 81 -18.92 -6.85 -17.28
N LEU A 82 -18.21 -6.55 -16.18
CA LEU A 82 -18.05 -5.18 -15.69
C LEU A 82 -17.02 -4.41 -16.52
N PRO A 83 -17.24 -3.11 -16.77
CA PRO A 83 -16.19 -2.23 -17.30
C PRO A 83 -14.97 -2.22 -16.37
N GLY A 84 -13.76 -2.11 -16.93
CA GLY A 84 -12.52 -2.11 -16.15
C GLY A 84 -12.49 -1.04 -15.05
N GLN A 85 -13.11 0.11 -15.28
CA GLN A 85 -13.27 1.19 -14.30
C GLN A 85 -14.08 0.74 -13.08
N ALA A 86 -15.20 0.03 -13.30
CA ALA A 86 -16.02 -0.50 -12.23
C ALA A 86 -15.28 -1.58 -11.42
N THR A 87 -14.52 -2.44 -12.12
CA THR A 87 -13.67 -3.46 -11.49
C THR A 87 -12.60 -2.84 -10.59
N ILE A 88 -11.96 -1.75 -11.04
CA ILE A 88 -10.98 -1.00 -10.22
C ILE A 88 -11.62 -0.36 -9.00
N VAL A 89 -12.80 0.25 -9.13
CA VAL A 89 -13.52 0.80 -7.96
C VAL A 89 -13.87 -0.32 -6.97
N GLY A 90 -14.32 -1.47 -7.45
CA GLY A 90 -14.55 -2.66 -6.61
C GLY A 90 -13.30 -3.10 -5.86
N MET A 91 -12.14 -3.11 -6.52
CA MET A 91 -10.85 -3.42 -5.90
C MET A 91 -10.47 -2.39 -4.81
N ILE A 92 -10.69 -1.10 -5.04
CA ILE A 92 -10.42 -0.04 -4.06
C ILE A 92 -11.28 -0.27 -2.82
N LEU A 93 -12.58 -0.53 -2.99
CA LEU A 93 -13.51 -0.79 -1.89
C LEU A 93 -13.13 -2.04 -1.10
N LEU A 94 -12.81 -3.12 -1.79
CA LEU A 94 -12.33 -4.36 -1.17
C LEU A 94 -11.08 -4.10 -0.32
N THR A 95 -10.11 -3.38 -0.89
CA THR A 95 -8.85 -3.08 -0.19
C THR A 95 -9.11 -2.18 1.03
N ALA A 96 -9.97 -1.17 0.89
CA ALA A 96 -10.34 -0.28 1.98
C ALA A 96 -11.04 -1.02 3.13
N MET A 97 -11.87 -2.02 2.82
CA MET A 97 -12.51 -2.88 3.81
C MET A 97 -11.49 -3.78 4.52
N VAL A 98 -10.61 -4.46 3.77
CA VAL A 98 -9.55 -5.31 4.34
C VAL A 98 -8.59 -4.51 5.23
N ASN A 99 -8.34 -3.24 4.88
CA ASN A 99 -7.50 -2.35 5.68
C ASN A 99 -8.03 -2.08 7.10
N LEU A 100 -9.35 -2.17 7.32
CA LEU A 100 -9.91 -2.04 8.67
C LEU A 100 -9.46 -3.18 9.60
N LEU A 101 -9.12 -4.34 9.04
CA LEU A 101 -8.68 -5.54 9.77
C LEU A 101 -7.16 -5.67 9.83
N VAL A 102 -6.47 -5.26 8.76
CA VAL A 102 -5.02 -5.39 8.64
C VAL A 102 -4.43 -4.03 8.29
N GLY A 103 -3.91 -3.29 9.28
CA GLY A 103 -3.41 -1.93 9.07
C GLY A 103 -2.06 -1.84 8.33
N SER A 104 -1.33 -2.96 8.18
CA SER A 104 -0.04 -2.95 7.49
C SER A 104 -0.21 -3.07 5.98
N ALA A 105 0.22 -2.04 5.25
CA ALA A 105 0.23 -2.02 3.78
C ALA A 105 1.03 -3.21 3.21
N SER A 106 2.28 -3.37 3.63
CA SER A 106 3.12 -4.45 3.11
C SER A 106 2.56 -5.85 3.43
N ALA A 107 2.00 -6.05 4.63
CA ALA A 107 1.44 -7.34 5.01
C ALA A 107 0.21 -7.70 4.16
N LYS A 108 -0.70 -6.74 3.96
CA LYS A 108 -1.87 -6.95 3.10
C LYS A 108 -1.48 -7.24 1.67
N TRP A 109 -0.61 -6.40 1.09
CA TRP A 109 -0.21 -6.58 -0.31
C TRP A 109 0.48 -7.93 -0.53
N ALA A 110 1.32 -8.36 0.42
CA ALA A 110 1.97 -9.67 0.36
C ALA A 110 0.97 -10.84 0.37
N LEU A 111 -0.19 -10.67 1.02
CA LEU A 111 -1.25 -11.68 1.07
C LEU A 111 -2.16 -11.64 -0.17
N ILE A 112 -2.66 -10.46 -0.55
CA ILE A 112 -3.71 -10.35 -1.58
C ILE A 112 -3.16 -10.13 -2.99
N GLY A 113 -2.01 -9.49 -3.13
CA GLY A 113 -1.37 -9.19 -4.42
C GLY A 113 -1.16 -10.42 -5.32
N PRO A 114 -0.63 -11.55 -4.80
CA PRO A 114 -0.42 -12.78 -5.59
C PRO A 114 -1.69 -13.39 -6.17
N ILE A 115 -2.86 -13.06 -5.62
CA ILE A 115 -4.16 -13.57 -6.08
C ILE A 115 -4.83 -12.52 -6.97
N LEU A 116 -4.91 -11.28 -6.49
CA LEU A 116 -5.63 -10.22 -7.18
C LEU A 116 -4.95 -9.77 -8.47
N VAL A 117 -3.61 -9.70 -8.50
CA VAL A 117 -2.89 -9.22 -9.69
C VAL A 117 -3.10 -10.18 -10.87
N PRO A 118 -2.85 -11.50 -10.78
CA PRO A 118 -3.13 -12.41 -11.90
C PRO A 118 -4.61 -12.45 -12.29
N MET A 119 -5.52 -12.38 -11.32
CA MET A 119 -6.97 -12.33 -11.56
C MET A 119 -7.38 -11.11 -12.38
N LEU A 120 -6.84 -9.92 -12.07
CA LEU A 120 -7.12 -8.67 -12.78
C LEU A 120 -6.44 -8.63 -14.16
N MET A 121 -5.23 -9.18 -14.28
CA MET A 121 -4.57 -9.37 -15.57
C MET A 121 -5.40 -10.21 -16.54
N ALA A 122 -6.09 -11.24 -16.04
CA ALA A 122 -6.95 -12.10 -16.84
C ALA A 122 -8.20 -11.39 -17.41
N VAL A 123 -8.54 -10.19 -16.90
CA VAL A 123 -9.58 -9.30 -17.42
C VAL A 123 -9.01 -8.03 -18.08
N GLY A 124 -7.71 -8.02 -18.40
CA GLY A 124 -7.05 -6.97 -19.16
C GLY A 124 -6.59 -5.76 -18.33
N ILE A 125 -6.57 -5.84 -17.00
CA ILE A 125 -6.07 -4.78 -16.12
C ILE A 125 -4.59 -5.03 -15.80
N SER A 126 -3.75 -3.99 -15.90
CA SER A 126 -2.32 -4.13 -15.63
C SER A 126 -1.98 -4.33 -14.14
N PRO A 127 -0.85 -4.97 -13.82
CA PRO A 127 -0.31 -5.02 -12.47
C PRO A 127 -0.10 -3.62 -11.86
N GLU A 128 0.31 -2.65 -12.68
CA GLU A 128 0.57 -1.27 -12.25
C GLU A 128 -0.71 -0.55 -11.85
N LEU A 129 -1.79 -0.71 -12.62
CA LEU A 129 -3.11 -0.16 -12.26
C LEU A 129 -3.67 -0.88 -11.04
N SER A 130 -3.49 -2.20 -10.93
CA SER A 130 -3.88 -2.98 -9.75
C SER A 130 -3.16 -2.48 -8.50
N GLN A 131 -1.85 -2.22 -8.58
CA GLN A 131 -1.07 -1.67 -7.48
C GLN A 131 -1.51 -0.23 -7.14
N ALA A 132 -1.80 0.60 -8.14
CA ALA A 132 -2.30 1.96 -7.91
C ALA A 132 -3.64 1.93 -7.17
N ALA A 133 -4.60 1.13 -7.63
CA ALA A 133 -5.90 0.93 -6.98
C ALA A 133 -5.77 0.40 -5.55
N TYR A 134 -4.88 -0.57 -5.34
CA TYR A 134 -4.54 -1.05 -3.99
C TYR A 134 -4.05 0.09 -3.09
N ARG A 135 -3.14 0.94 -3.55
CA ARG A 135 -2.60 2.05 -2.76
C ARG A 135 -3.65 3.10 -2.41
N VAL A 136 -4.64 3.32 -3.29
CA VAL A 136 -5.81 4.16 -2.98
C VAL A 136 -6.65 3.51 -1.87
N GLY A 137 -7.02 2.24 -2.01
CA GLY A 137 -7.83 1.56 -0.99
C GLY A 137 -7.12 1.39 0.36
N ASP A 138 -5.81 1.11 0.36
CA ASP A 138 -4.99 0.91 1.55
C ASP A 138 -4.92 2.16 2.43
N SER A 139 -5.03 3.34 1.84
CA SER A 139 -4.77 4.61 2.51
C SER A 139 -6.04 5.27 3.04
N VAL A 140 -7.15 5.20 2.30
CA VAL A 140 -8.39 5.93 2.59
C VAL A 140 -9.03 5.56 3.93
N SER A 141 -8.89 4.31 4.39
CA SER A 141 -9.52 3.82 5.63
C SER A 141 -8.57 3.76 6.83
N ASN A 142 -7.30 4.17 6.68
CA ASN A 142 -6.33 4.17 7.79
C ASN A 142 -6.77 5.08 8.95
N ILE A 143 -7.39 6.21 8.64
CA ILE A 143 -7.81 7.22 9.62
C ILE A 143 -9.04 6.83 10.44
N ILE A 144 -9.73 5.75 10.06
CA ILE A 144 -10.87 5.20 10.79
C ILE A 144 -10.59 3.82 11.37
N SER A 145 -9.40 3.25 11.15
CA SER A 145 -9.02 1.92 11.61
C SER A 145 -8.40 1.97 13.01
N PRO A 146 -9.07 1.44 14.05
CA PRO A 146 -8.49 1.38 15.40
C PRO A 146 -7.27 0.46 15.51
N LEU A 147 -7.11 -0.44 14.54
CA LEU A 147 -6.00 -1.40 14.47
C LEU A 147 -4.73 -0.79 13.87
N MET A 148 -4.80 0.44 13.37
CA MET A 148 -3.64 1.19 12.89
C MET A 148 -2.74 1.55 14.07
N VAL A 149 -1.45 1.24 13.97
CA VAL A 149 -0.48 1.31 15.10
C VAL A 149 -0.42 2.69 15.76
N PHE A 150 -0.60 3.76 14.97
CA PHE A 150 -0.56 5.14 15.48
C PHE A 150 -1.92 5.66 15.96
N PHE A 151 -3.02 4.92 15.77
CA PHE A 151 -4.36 5.38 16.13
C PHE A 151 -4.49 5.71 17.63
N PRO A 152 -4.00 4.87 18.58
CA PRO A 152 -4.03 5.21 20.00
C PRO A 152 -3.24 6.48 20.35
N LEU A 153 -2.11 6.71 19.67
CA LEU A 153 -1.30 7.93 19.85
C LEU A 153 -2.09 9.18 19.45
N VAL A 154 -2.82 9.13 18.34
CA VAL A 154 -3.67 10.25 17.89
C VAL A 154 -4.80 10.52 18.89
N VAL A 155 -5.43 9.47 19.45
CA VAL A 155 -6.43 9.64 20.51
C VAL A 155 -5.84 10.39 21.72
N VAL A 156 -4.63 10.05 22.16
CA VAL A 156 -3.94 10.75 23.26
C VAL A 156 -3.68 12.22 22.91
N TYR A 157 -3.34 12.53 21.66
CA TYR A 157 -3.20 13.92 21.22
C TYR A 157 -4.53 14.69 21.25
N CYS A 158 -5.63 14.08 20.81
CA CYS A 158 -6.96 14.70 20.93
C CYS A 158 -7.38 14.90 22.39
N GLN A 159 -7.09 13.94 23.27
CA GLN A 159 -7.36 14.03 24.72
C GLN A 159 -6.58 15.16 25.41
N ARG A 160 -5.56 15.75 24.79
CA ARG A 160 -4.94 16.97 25.32
C ARG A 160 -5.90 18.17 25.29
N TYR A 161 -6.75 18.25 24.27
CA TYR A 161 -7.69 19.35 24.06
C TYR A 161 -9.12 19.00 24.49
N VAL A 162 -9.57 17.78 24.19
CA VAL A 162 -10.93 17.32 24.49
C VAL A 162 -10.86 15.98 25.23
N LYS A 163 -10.93 16.06 26.57
CA LYS A 163 -10.72 14.92 27.49
C LYS A 163 -11.68 13.74 27.28
N SER A 164 -12.88 13.99 26.75
CA SER A 164 -13.88 12.97 26.45
C SER A 164 -13.62 12.17 25.17
N THR A 165 -12.57 12.50 24.39
CA THR A 165 -12.28 11.82 23.13
C THR A 165 -11.87 10.37 23.39
N GLY A 166 -12.63 9.42 22.84
CA GLY A 166 -12.28 8.00 22.79
C GLY A 166 -11.98 7.52 21.36
N ILE A 167 -11.71 6.22 21.24
CA ILE A 167 -11.46 5.56 19.95
C ILE A 167 -12.64 5.75 18.99
N GLY A 168 -13.86 5.50 19.48
CA GLY A 168 -15.08 5.68 18.69
C GLY A 168 -15.31 7.13 18.28
N THR A 169 -15.08 8.09 19.19
CA THR A 169 -15.21 9.52 18.91
C THR A 169 -14.29 9.94 17.77
N LEU A 170 -13.02 9.54 17.82
CA LEU A 170 -12.05 9.85 16.77
C LEU A 170 -12.43 9.18 15.44
N ALA A 171 -12.79 7.89 15.46
CA ALA A 171 -13.17 7.16 14.25
C ALA A 171 -14.43 7.76 13.58
N SER A 172 -15.47 8.07 14.35
CA SER A 172 -16.69 8.72 13.83
C SER A 172 -16.40 10.13 13.30
N MET A 173 -15.53 10.89 13.96
CA MET A 173 -15.11 12.22 13.49
C MET A 173 -14.31 12.16 12.18
N MET A 174 -13.50 11.11 11.99
CA MET A 174 -12.68 10.91 10.79
C MET A 174 -13.44 10.24 9.63
N MET A 175 -14.61 9.66 9.88
CA MET A 175 -15.42 8.96 8.87
C MET A 175 -15.77 9.81 7.65
N PRO A 176 -16.23 11.08 7.78
CA PRO A 176 -16.48 11.93 6.63
C PRO A 176 -15.23 12.16 5.77
N TYR A 177 -14.06 12.30 6.40
CA TYR A 177 -12.78 12.46 5.68
C TYR A 177 -12.39 11.19 4.92
N SER A 178 -12.60 10.02 5.52
CA SER A 178 -12.33 8.73 4.87
C SER A 178 -13.22 8.53 3.64
N ILE A 179 -14.51 8.85 3.75
CA ILE A 179 -15.47 8.79 2.63
C ILE A 179 -15.09 9.81 1.54
N ALA A 180 -14.78 11.05 1.90
CA ALA A 180 -14.37 12.07 0.94
C ALA A 180 -13.08 11.68 0.20
N MET A 181 -12.09 11.13 0.92
CA MET A 181 -10.85 10.63 0.33
C MET A 181 -11.11 9.41 -0.56
N LEU A 182 -11.95 8.46 -0.15
CA LEU A 182 -12.31 7.30 -0.95
C LEU A 182 -12.92 7.73 -2.29
N ILE A 183 -13.89 8.64 -2.27
CA ILE A 183 -14.55 9.14 -3.48
C ILE A 183 -13.57 9.96 -4.32
N GLY A 184 -12.93 10.97 -3.72
CA GLY A 184 -12.04 11.89 -4.43
C GLY A 184 -10.83 11.19 -5.05
N TRP A 185 -10.24 10.24 -4.34
CA TRP A 185 -9.05 9.55 -4.81
C TRP A 185 -9.37 8.46 -5.84
N SER A 186 -10.53 7.80 -5.73
CA SER A 186 -11.03 6.91 -6.78
C SER A 186 -11.33 7.69 -8.06
N LEU A 187 -12.03 8.81 -7.95
CA LEU A 187 -12.30 9.69 -9.09
C LEU A 187 -11.00 10.21 -9.71
N PHE A 188 -10.04 10.62 -8.89
CA PHE A 188 -8.74 11.05 -9.38
C PHE A 188 -8.06 9.95 -10.20
N LEU A 189 -8.02 8.71 -9.71
CA LEU A 189 -7.44 7.59 -10.47
C LEU A 189 -8.19 7.32 -11.78
N LEU A 190 -9.52 7.37 -11.77
CA LEU A 190 -10.34 7.16 -12.97
C LEU A 190 -10.15 8.27 -14.01
N VAL A 191 -10.07 9.54 -13.58
CA VAL A 191 -9.79 10.68 -14.47
C VAL A 191 -8.38 10.56 -15.03
N TYR A 192 -7.40 10.20 -14.19
CA TYR A 192 -6.02 10.03 -14.61
C TYR A 192 -5.89 8.92 -15.67
N TRP A 193 -6.64 7.82 -15.51
CA TRP A 193 -6.77 6.77 -16.53
C TRP A 193 -7.49 7.26 -17.79
N ALA A 194 -8.61 7.97 -17.66
CA ALA A 194 -9.37 8.48 -18.81
C ALA A 194 -8.55 9.46 -19.68
N LEU A 195 -7.68 10.25 -19.05
CA LEU A 195 -6.77 11.16 -19.72
C LEU A 195 -5.55 10.45 -20.34
N GLY A 196 -5.38 9.16 -20.08
CA GLY A 196 -4.26 8.37 -20.61
C GLY A 196 -2.89 8.77 -20.06
N ILE A 197 -2.84 9.51 -18.94
CA ILE A 197 -1.58 9.95 -18.35
C ILE A 197 -0.87 8.70 -17.79
N PRO A 198 0.38 8.41 -18.14
CA PRO A 198 1.05 7.20 -17.65
C PRO A 198 1.13 7.20 -16.12
N LEU A 199 0.86 6.05 -15.48
CA LEU A 199 1.01 5.86 -14.03
C LEU A 199 2.46 5.97 -13.56
N GLY A 200 3.39 5.85 -14.51
CA GLY A 200 4.83 5.85 -14.31
C GLY A 200 5.56 5.45 -15.58
N ILE A 201 6.88 5.33 -15.47
CA ILE A 201 7.72 4.90 -16.59
C ILE A 201 7.39 3.45 -16.93
N GLN A 202 6.93 3.20 -18.16
CA GLN A 202 6.50 1.87 -18.63
C GLN A 202 5.37 1.25 -17.78
N ALA A 203 4.44 2.07 -17.28
CA ALA A 203 3.32 1.61 -16.47
C ALA A 203 1.98 1.81 -17.22
N PRO A 204 1.59 0.85 -18.09
CA PRO A 204 0.34 0.90 -18.82
C PRO A 204 -0.85 0.66 -17.88
N TYR A 205 -2.05 0.99 -18.33
CA TYR A 205 -3.31 0.67 -17.62
C TYR A 205 -3.86 -0.71 -17.98
N THR A 206 -3.63 -1.12 -19.21
CA THR A 206 -4.17 -2.35 -19.78
C THR A 206 -3.08 -3.39 -19.90
N TYR A 207 -3.44 -4.63 -19.59
CA TYR A 207 -2.59 -5.79 -19.83
C TYR A 207 -3.04 -6.49 -21.10
N THR A 208 -2.11 -6.66 -22.04
CA THR A 208 -2.33 -7.45 -23.25
C THR A 208 -1.48 -8.70 -23.11
N MET A 209 -2.12 -9.88 -23.18
CA MET A 209 -1.43 -11.18 -23.18
C MET A 209 -0.63 -11.36 -24.47
#